data_AF-A0A6J2KAN7-F1
#
_entry.id   AF-A0A6J2KAN7-F1
#
_cell.length_a   1.000
_cell.length_b   1.000
_cell.length_c   1.000
_cell.angle_alpha   90.00
_cell.angle_beta   90.00
_cell.angle_gamma   90.00
#
_symmetry.space_group_name_H-M   'P 1'
#
loop_
_entity.id
_entity.type
_entity.pdbx_description
1 polymer ?
#
loop_
_entity_poly.entity_id
_entity_poly.type
_entity_poly.pdbx_seq_one_letter_code
_entity_poly.pdbx_strand_id
1 'polypeptide(L)'
;MILAAYSRGQASIETKLIKGSMAAIGMGYKQILPLCPPEVDVACHNGPDSSTISGPADVTAQFVAELSAKGIFAKTVPSANIAYHSRYIAAAGSNLLQMLKKVIKNPRLRSERWVSTSVPQEDWNNAAAKYCSPEYQTNNLLNPVLFEETSRMIPNNAILIEIAPRGLLQAILKRSVSPDCFNISLTKKGDGNVIHLLQTIGKLYIEGCTPDIKALYPKVELPVTAGTPMLSQLVEWMHLQEW
;
A
#
# COMPACT_ATOMS: atom_id res chain seq x y z
N MET A 1 10.36 -12.96 0.26
CA MET A 1 9.14 -12.18 0.56
C MET A 1 7.87 -13.02 0.49
N ILE A 2 7.65 -13.87 -0.53
CA ILE A 2 6.47 -14.76 -0.61
C ILE A 2 6.28 -15.59 0.66
N LEU A 3 7.33 -16.28 1.11
CA LEU A 3 7.29 -17.08 2.35
C LEU A 3 7.02 -16.24 3.60
N ALA A 4 7.42 -14.97 3.65
CA ALA A 4 7.13 -14.10 4.79
C ALA A 4 5.65 -13.74 4.85
N ALA A 5 5.02 -13.45 3.70
CA ALA A 5 3.57 -13.24 3.61
C ALA A 5 2.80 -14.52 3.99
N TYR A 6 3.26 -15.68 3.52
CA TYR A 6 2.71 -16.98 3.92
C TYR A 6 2.81 -17.21 5.43
N SER A 7 4.00 -17.02 6.04
CA SER A 7 4.19 -17.14 7.48
C SER A 7 3.31 -16.18 8.28
N ARG A 8 3.12 -14.94 7.80
CA ARG A 8 2.21 -13.96 8.42
C ARG A 8 0.77 -14.47 8.45
N GLY A 9 0.27 -14.97 7.32
CA GLY A 9 -1.09 -15.53 7.24
C GLY A 9 -1.24 -16.76 8.13
N GLN A 10 -0.30 -17.70 8.05
CA GLN A 10 -0.29 -18.93 8.85
C GLN A 10 -0.26 -18.64 10.35
N ALA A 11 0.66 -17.78 10.82
CA ALA A 11 0.73 -17.39 12.23
C ALA A 11 -0.58 -16.75 12.74
N SER A 12 -1.25 -15.97 11.89
CA SER A 12 -2.53 -15.33 12.24
C SER A 12 -3.69 -16.31 12.35
N ILE A 13 -3.68 -17.41 11.57
CA ILE A 13 -4.73 -18.44 11.57
C ILE A 13 -4.49 -19.50 12.66
N GLU A 14 -3.24 -19.90 12.88
CA GLU A 14 -2.88 -20.93 13.86
C GLU A 14 -2.91 -20.42 15.31
N THR A 15 -2.82 -19.11 15.50
CA THR A 15 -2.95 -18.50 16.82
C THR A 15 -4.42 -18.38 17.19
N LYS A 16 -4.79 -18.83 18.39
CA LYS A 16 -6.13 -18.59 18.94
C LYS A 16 -6.29 -17.10 19.28
N LEU A 17 -6.99 -16.38 18.42
CA LEU A 17 -7.30 -14.95 18.58
C LEU A 17 -8.78 -14.76 18.92
N ILE A 18 -9.13 -13.57 19.42
CA ILE A 18 -10.54 -13.18 19.51
C ILE A 18 -11.15 -13.08 18.11
N LYS A 19 -12.49 -13.11 18.05
CA LYS A 19 -13.20 -12.73 16.82
C LYS A 19 -13.10 -11.20 16.66
N GLY A 20 -12.19 -10.75 15.81
CA GLY A 20 -11.94 -9.34 15.53
C GLY A 20 -12.63 -8.85 14.26
N SER A 21 -12.60 -7.53 14.06
CA SER A 21 -13.03 -6.87 12.83
C SER A 21 -12.22 -5.59 12.62
N MET A 22 -12.22 -5.11 11.39
CA MET A 22 -11.65 -3.82 11.03
C MET A 22 -12.68 -3.00 10.24
N ALA A 23 -12.62 -1.68 10.37
CA ALA A 23 -13.49 -0.78 9.62
C ALA A 23 -12.76 0.48 9.16
N ALA A 24 -13.03 0.88 7.92
CA ALA A 24 -12.58 2.16 7.37
C ALA A 24 -13.54 3.27 7.83
N ILE A 25 -12.96 4.35 8.37
CA ILE A 25 -13.68 5.50 8.93
C ILE A 25 -13.29 6.75 8.15
N GLY A 26 -14.29 7.58 7.80
CA GLY A 26 -14.14 8.88 7.14
C GLY A 26 -13.74 10.00 8.10
N MET A 27 -12.80 9.71 9.00
CA MET A 27 -12.21 10.64 9.95
C MET A 27 -10.73 10.32 10.09
N GLY A 28 -9.89 11.34 10.18
CA GLY A 28 -8.45 11.16 10.42
C GLY A 28 -8.15 10.68 11.84
N TYR A 29 -6.92 10.20 12.05
CA TYR A 29 -6.48 9.64 13.35
C TYR A 29 -6.80 10.54 14.54
N LYS A 30 -6.41 11.81 14.48
CA LYS A 30 -6.61 12.78 15.58
C LYS A 30 -8.08 13.01 15.92
N GLN A 31 -8.97 12.88 14.94
CA GLN A 31 -10.40 13.11 15.11
C GLN A 31 -11.11 11.88 15.67
N ILE A 32 -10.73 10.68 15.22
CA ILE A 32 -11.39 9.44 15.63
C ILE A 32 -10.89 8.91 16.98
N LEU A 33 -9.61 9.12 17.31
CA LEU A 33 -8.98 8.61 18.53
C LEU A 33 -9.77 8.93 19.82
N PRO A 34 -10.22 10.18 20.09
CA PRO A 34 -10.98 10.47 21.30
C PRO A 34 -12.40 9.90 21.31
N LEU A 35 -12.91 9.43 20.17
CA LEU A 35 -14.24 8.84 20.03
C LEU A 35 -14.22 7.31 20.11
N CYS A 36 -13.05 6.68 19.95
CA CYS A 36 -12.92 5.23 19.98
C CYS A 36 -13.31 4.66 21.36
N PRO A 37 -14.11 3.58 21.40
CA PRO A 37 -14.27 2.78 22.61
C PRO A 37 -12.91 2.27 23.13
N PRO A 38 -12.76 2.01 24.45
CA PRO A 38 -11.51 1.52 25.04
C PRO A 38 -10.92 0.24 24.41
N GLU A 39 -11.79 -0.59 23.82
CA GLU A 39 -11.49 -1.85 23.15
C GLU A 39 -11.12 -1.70 21.66
N VAL A 40 -11.22 -0.50 21.10
CA VAL A 40 -10.98 -0.26 19.67
C VAL A 40 -9.71 0.56 19.50
N ASP A 41 -8.73 -0.01 18.81
CA ASP A 41 -7.50 0.67 18.44
C ASP A 41 -7.64 1.32 17.06
N VAL A 42 -6.95 2.44 16.83
CA VAL A 42 -6.78 2.98 15.47
C VAL A 42 -5.60 2.28 14.81
N ALA A 43 -5.90 1.38 13.88
CA ALA A 43 -4.94 0.49 13.23
C ALA A 43 -4.19 1.14 12.07
N CYS A 44 -4.83 2.02 11.30
CA CYS A 44 -4.20 2.68 10.16
C CYS A 44 -4.52 4.17 10.13
N HIS A 45 -3.48 4.99 10.02
CA HIS A 45 -3.58 6.42 9.77
C HIS A 45 -3.48 6.59 8.25
N ASN A 46 -4.61 6.65 7.55
CA ASN A 46 -4.60 6.64 6.09
C ASN A 46 -4.45 8.05 5.52
N GLY A 47 -5.03 9.05 6.17
CA GLY A 47 -5.02 10.43 5.69
C GLY A 47 -5.72 11.39 6.64
N PRO A 48 -5.78 12.68 6.29
CA PRO A 48 -6.34 13.72 7.15
C PRO A 48 -7.81 13.49 7.54
N ASP A 49 -8.56 12.79 6.69
CA ASP A 49 -9.98 12.47 6.84
C ASP A 49 -10.25 10.97 6.68
N SER A 50 -9.24 10.11 6.88
CA SER A 50 -9.35 8.67 6.68
C SER A 50 -8.50 7.89 7.67
N SER A 51 -9.13 6.93 8.33
CA SER A 51 -8.45 6.01 9.25
C SER A 51 -9.09 4.63 9.19
N THR A 52 -8.39 3.63 9.71
CA THR A 52 -8.94 2.28 9.90
C THR A 52 -8.89 1.93 11.37
N ILE A 53 -10.03 1.54 11.94
CA ILE A 53 -10.13 1.04 13.31
C ILE A 53 -10.10 -0.49 13.33
N SER A 54 -9.70 -1.06 14.47
CA SER A 54 -9.51 -2.50 14.66
C SER A 54 -9.80 -2.90 16.11
N GLY A 55 -10.61 -3.94 16.31
CA GLY A 55 -11.01 -4.38 17.64
C GLY A 55 -11.93 -5.61 17.63
N PRO A 56 -12.58 -5.95 18.76
CA PRO A 56 -13.57 -7.02 18.84
C PRO A 56 -14.71 -6.80 17.83
N ALA A 57 -15.19 -7.88 17.21
CA ALA A 57 -16.10 -7.77 16.07
C ALA A 57 -17.45 -7.14 16.42
N ASP A 58 -17.98 -7.45 17.59
CA ASP A 58 -19.22 -6.91 18.17
C ASP A 58 -19.07 -5.42 18.51
N VAL A 59 -18.03 -5.05 19.26
CA VAL A 59 -17.77 -3.65 19.65
C VAL A 59 -17.50 -2.78 18.41
N THR A 60 -16.72 -3.28 17.46
CA THR A 60 -16.45 -2.59 16.19
C THR A 60 -17.73 -2.40 15.38
N ALA A 61 -18.61 -3.41 15.31
CA ALA A 61 -19.87 -3.30 14.59
C ALA A 61 -20.81 -2.27 15.22
N GLN A 62 -20.91 -2.24 16.56
CA GLN A 62 -21.69 -1.24 17.27
C GLN A 62 -21.15 0.17 16.98
N PHE A 63 -19.85 0.38 17.13
CA PHE A 63 -19.25 1.70 16.90
C PHE A 63 -19.39 2.17 15.44
N VAL A 64 -19.28 1.26 14.47
CA VAL A 64 -19.57 1.55 13.05
C VAL A 64 -21.02 2.00 12.86
N ALA A 65 -21.99 1.35 13.51
CA ALA A 65 -23.39 1.74 13.43
C ALA A 65 -23.64 3.13 14.06
N GLU A 66 -23.00 3.40 15.21
CA GLU A 66 -23.09 4.70 15.89
C GLU A 66 -22.52 5.85 15.03
N LEU A 67 -21.36 5.65 14.40
CA LEU A 67 -20.77 6.64 13.49
C LEU A 67 -21.65 6.84 12.25
N SER A 68 -22.17 5.75 11.68
CA SER A 68 -23.07 5.80 10.52
C SER A 68 -24.35 6.57 10.83
N ALA A 69 -24.94 6.37 12.02
CA ALA A 69 -26.13 7.10 12.48
C ALA A 69 -25.87 8.62 12.63
N LYS A 70 -24.62 9.01 12.86
CA LYS A 70 -24.18 10.42 12.91
C LYS A 70 -23.80 10.98 11.52
N GLY A 71 -24.02 10.21 10.44
CA GLY A 71 -23.68 10.61 9.07
C GLY A 71 -22.19 10.52 8.74
N ILE A 72 -21.37 9.89 9.58
CA ILE A 72 -19.95 9.69 9.34
C ILE A 72 -19.77 8.41 8.53
N PHE A 73 -18.93 8.45 7.48
CA PHE A 73 -18.60 7.24 6.72
C PHE A 73 -17.91 6.23 7.65
N ALA A 74 -18.52 5.05 7.80
CA ALA A 74 -17.94 3.92 8.52
C ALA A 74 -18.33 2.62 7.81
N LYS A 75 -17.34 1.81 7.43
CA LYS A 75 -17.60 0.56 6.71
C LYS A 75 -16.61 -0.52 7.11
N THR A 76 -17.13 -1.70 7.46
CA THR A 76 -16.29 -2.87 7.73
C THR A 76 -15.49 -3.28 6.50
N VAL A 77 -14.26 -3.73 6.71
CA VAL A 77 -13.37 -4.23 5.66
C VAL A 77 -13.10 -5.72 5.87
N PRO A 78 -12.95 -6.53 4.79
CA PRO A 78 -12.62 -7.94 4.93
C PRO A 78 -11.28 -8.13 5.66
N SER A 79 -11.32 -8.73 6.85
CA SER A 79 -10.12 -8.99 7.67
C SER A 79 -10.02 -10.43 8.17
N ALA A 80 -10.80 -11.36 7.60
CA ALA A 80 -10.88 -12.76 8.02
C ALA A 80 -11.20 -12.94 9.52
N ASN A 81 -12.03 -12.05 10.08
CA ASN A 81 -12.36 -11.96 11.51
C ASN A 81 -11.14 -11.70 12.42
N ILE A 82 -10.11 -11.05 11.91
CA ILE A 82 -8.89 -10.69 12.66
C ILE A 82 -8.81 -9.18 12.81
N ALA A 83 -8.46 -8.73 14.01
CA ALA A 83 -8.19 -7.33 14.33
C ALA A 83 -6.69 -7.02 14.13
N TYR A 84 -6.26 -6.85 12.88
CA TYR A 84 -4.85 -6.54 12.57
C TYR A 84 -4.44 -5.17 13.12
N HIS A 85 -3.13 -4.99 13.37
CA HIS A 85 -2.54 -3.73 13.83
C HIS A 85 -3.18 -3.18 15.12
N SER A 86 -3.61 -4.08 16.00
CA SER A 86 -4.23 -3.79 17.30
C SER A 86 -3.57 -4.61 18.40
N ARG A 87 -3.89 -4.32 19.66
CA ARG A 87 -3.44 -5.15 20.80
C ARG A 87 -3.81 -6.63 20.66
N TYR A 88 -4.88 -6.95 19.93
CA TYR A 88 -5.41 -8.31 19.82
C TYR A 88 -4.57 -9.23 18.94
N ILE A 89 -3.73 -8.69 18.03
CA ILE A 89 -2.85 -9.51 17.18
C ILE A 89 -1.52 -9.85 17.89
N ALA A 90 -1.26 -9.29 19.07
CA ALA A 90 -0.02 -9.47 19.83
C ALA A 90 0.34 -10.94 20.07
N ALA A 91 -0.65 -11.79 20.35
CA ALA A 91 -0.45 -13.22 20.59
C ALA A 91 0.18 -13.96 19.38
N ALA A 92 -0.04 -13.47 18.16
CA ALA A 92 0.54 -14.07 16.94
C ALA A 92 2.00 -13.66 16.72
N GLY A 93 2.50 -12.64 17.43
CA GLY A 93 3.82 -12.05 17.21
C GLY A 93 4.97 -13.02 17.48
N SER A 94 4.91 -13.78 18.57
CA SER A 94 5.98 -14.71 18.95
C SER A 94 6.11 -15.87 17.95
N ASN A 95 4.98 -16.46 17.55
CA ASN A 95 4.94 -17.51 16.54
C ASN A 95 5.46 -16.97 15.18
N LEU A 96 4.93 -15.84 14.72
CA LEU A 96 5.38 -15.21 13.48
C LEU A 96 6.89 -14.96 13.48
N LEU A 97 7.44 -14.43 14.57
CA LEU A 97 8.86 -14.16 14.68
C LEU A 97 9.69 -15.44 14.54
N GLN A 98 9.28 -16.53 15.18
CA GLN A 98 9.96 -17.83 15.07
C GLN A 98 9.94 -18.38 13.64
N MET A 99 8.80 -18.24 12.95
CA MET A 99 8.68 -18.64 11.55
C MET A 99 9.56 -17.78 10.65
N LEU A 100 9.53 -16.46 10.82
CA LEU A 100 10.30 -15.52 10.01
C LEU A 100 11.80 -15.65 10.23
N LYS A 101 12.27 -16.02 11.42
CA LYS A 101 13.70 -16.33 11.66
C LYS A 101 14.20 -17.51 10.82
N LYS A 102 13.33 -18.46 10.47
CA LYS A 102 13.67 -19.57 9.56
C LYS A 102 13.72 -19.12 8.10
N VAL A 103 12.88 -18.15 7.72
CA VAL A 103 12.74 -17.62 6.35
C VAL A 103 13.80 -16.57 6.02
N ILE A 104 14.01 -15.61 6.93
CA ILE A 104 14.89 -14.45 6.75
C ILE A 104 16.14 -14.66 7.61
N LYS A 105 17.04 -15.52 7.15
CA LYS A 105 18.27 -15.86 7.88
C LYS A 105 19.31 -14.73 7.84
N ASN A 106 19.35 -13.98 6.73
CA ASN A 106 20.31 -12.90 6.49
C ASN A 106 19.54 -11.62 6.12
N PRO A 107 19.10 -10.83 7.12
CA PRO A 107 18.40 -9.57 6.88
C PRO A 107 19.24 -8.62 6.01
N ARG A 108 18.59 -7.95 5.05
CA ARG A 108 19.24 -6.95 4.20
C ARG A 108 18.93 -5.54 4.69
N LEU A 109 19.92 -4.65 4.58
CA LEU A 109 19.76 -3.24 4.91
C LEU A 109 18.71 -2.61 4.00
N ARG A 110 17.79 -1.83 4.58
CA ARG A 110 16.81 -1.04 3.84
C ARG A 110 17.50 0.22 3.31
N SER A 111 17.27 0.57 2.05
CA SER A 111 17.72 1.86 1.53
C SER A 111 16.87 3.00 2.08
N GLU A 112 17.41 4.22 2.10
CA GLU A 112 16.69 5.44 2.48
C GLU A 112 15.43 5.71 1.64
N ARG A 113 15.38 5.20 0.40
CA ARG A 113 14.18 5.26 -0.46
C ARG A 113 12.99 4.48 0.08
N TRP A 114 13.20 3.55 1.00
CA TRP A 114 12.11 2.80 1.62
C TRP A 114 11.71 3.45 2.94
N VAL A 115 10.65 4.25 2.89
CA VAL A 115 10.02 4.89 4.04
C VAL A 115 9.19 3.87 4.84
N SER A 116 9.40 3.75 6.15
CA SER A 116 8.63 2.79 6.98
C SER A 116 7.29 3.37 7.38
N THR A 117 6.22 2.59 7.23
CA THR A 117 4.90 2.91 7.77
C THR A 117 4.58 2.15 9.06
N SER A 118 5.50 1.36 9.60
CA SER A 118 5.27 0.59 10.84
C SER A 118 6.19 0.98 12.00
N VAL A 119 7.09 1.92 11.76
CA VAL A 119 8.02 2.45 12.74
C VAL A 119 7.92 3.97 12.67
N PRO A 120 7.76 4.69 13.81
CA PRO A 120 7.81 6.14 13.86
C PRO A 120 9.11 6.68 13.25
N GLN A 121 9.07 7.89 12.68
CA GLN A 121 10.18 8.46 11.92
C GLN A 121 11.44 8.64 12.78
N GLU A 122 11.26 9.06 14.02
CA GLU A 122 12.30 9.21 15.04
C GLU A 122 13.12 7.93 15.26
N ASP A 123 12.51 6.77 15.03
CA ASP A 123 13.10 5.45 15.31
C ASP A 123 13.66 4.75 14.06
N TRP A 124 13.62 5.36 12.87
CA TRP A 124 14.10 4.72 11.64
C TRP A 124 15.58 4.36 11.66
N ASN A 125 16.37 5.11 12.43
CA ASN A 125 17.81 4.88 12.56
C ASN A 125 18.17 3.81 13.61
N ASN A 126 17.20 3.30 14.36
CA ASN A 126 17.41 2.23 15.31
C ASN A 126 17.77 0.92 14.59
N ALA A 127 18.59 0.09 15.22
CA ALA A 127 19.06 -1.17 14.63
C ALA A 127 17.89 -2.08 14.20
N ALA A 128 16.79 -2.07 14.95
CA ALA A 128 15.58 -2.83 14.66
C ALA A 128 14.83 -2.39 13.39
N ALA A 129 14.98 -1.12 12.98
CA ALA A 129 14.28 -0.55 11.83
C ALA A 129 15.14 -0.52 10.55
N LYS A 130 16.47 -0.53 10.68
CA LYS A 130 17.43 -0.45 9.57
C LYS A 130 17.36 -1.62 8.60
N TYR A 131 17.07 -2.82 9.08
CA TYR A 131 17.07 -4.03 8.27
C TYR A 131 15.64 -4.52 7.99
N CYS A 132 15.45 -5.15 6.84
CA CYS A 132 14.26 -5.96 6.57
C CYS A 132 14.41 -7.31 7.29
N SER A 133 14.32 -7.28 8.62
CA SER A 133 14.52 -8.42 9.51
C SER A 133 13.21 -9.12 9.90
N PRO A 134 13.27 -10.34 10.47
CA PRO A 134 12.12 -10.96 11.14
C PRO A 134 11.43 -10.04 12.14
N GLU A 135 12.21 -9.32 12.94
CA GLU A 135 11.75 -8.39 13.96
C GLU A 135 11.00 -7.22 13.33
N TYR A 136 11.54 -6.62 12.27
CA TYR A 136 10.89 -5.53 11.53
C TYR A 136 9.56 -5.97 10.89
N GLN A 137 9.54 -7.16 10.28
CA GLN A 137 8.33 -7.72 9.66
C GLN A 137 7.27 -8.10 10.70
N THR A 138 7.69 -8.60 11.87
CA THR A 138 6.78 -8.87 12.99
C THR A 138 6.24 -7.56 13.56
N ASN A 139 7.09 -6.55 13.75
CA ASN A 139 6.71 -5.21 14.17
C ASN A 139 5.62 -4.62 13.26
N ASN A 140 5.72 -4.82 11.94
CA ASN A 140 4.69 -4.37 11.00
C ASN A 140 3.32 -5.02 11.24
N LEU A 141 3.24 -6.28 11.68
CA LEU A 141 1.95 -6.90 12.03
C LEU A 141 1.36 -6.29 13.31
N LEU A 142 2.22 -6.02 14.28
CA LEU A 142 1.83 -5.69 15.65
C LEU A 142 1.48 -4.22 15.85
N ASN A 143 2.03 -3.33 15.04
CA ASN A 143 1.91 -1.88 15.23
C ASN A 143 1.01 -1.23 14.17
N PRO A 144 0.48 -0.02 14.47
CA PRO A 144 -0.30 0.76 13.51
C PRO A 144 0.44 1.06 12.21
N VAL A 145 -0.33 1.32 11.15
CA VAL A 145 0.17 1.76 9.85
C VAL A 145 0.13 3.29 9.78
N LEU A 146 1.31 3.91 9.83
CA LEU A 146 1.55 5.36 9.80
C LEU A 146 1.62 5.90 8.37
N PHE A 147 0.58 5.67 7.57
CA PHE A 147 0.60 6.03 6.15
C PHE A 147 0.50 7.56 5.95
N GLU A 148 -0.38 8.24 6.69
CA GLU A 148 -0.54 9.69 6.63
C GLU A 148 0.79 10.41 6.91
N GLU A 149 1.49 10.01 7.96
CA GLU A 149 2.78 10.59 8.36
C GLU A 149 3.80 10.48 7.23
N THR A 150 3.93 9.30 6.62
CA THR A 150 4.88 9.08 5.53
C THR A 150 4.45 9.74 4.23
N SER A 151 3.14 9.86 3.97
CA SER A 151 2.62 10.46 2.75
C SER A 151 2.97 11.95 2.62
N ARG A 152 3.15 12.64 3.75
CA ARG A 152 3.58 14.06 3.78
C ARG A 152 5.01 14.28 3.28
N MET A 153 5.81 13.21 3.17
CA MET A 153 7.18 13.27 2.65
C MET A 153 7.24 13.16 1.13
N ILE A 154 6.11 12.91 0.47
CA ILE A 154 6.03 12.78 -0.98
C ILE A 154 6.22 14.17 -1.62
N PRO A 155 7.14 14.34 -2.59
CA PRO A 155 7.30 15.61 -3.32
C PRO A 155 6.04 16.02 -4.08
N ASN A 156 5.85 17.33 -4.26
CA ASN A 156 4.60 17.89 -4.80
C ASN A 156 4.27 17.48 -6.25
N ASN A 157 5.27 17.10 -7.05
CA ASN A 157 5.15 16.72 -8.46
C ASN A 157 5.47 15.25 -8.70
N ALA A 158 5.26 14.41 -7.68
CA ALA A 158 5.61 13.00 -7.76
C ALA A 158 4.62 12.20 -8.63
N ILE A 159 5.14 11.18 -9.31
CA ILE A 159 4.34 10.14 -9.96
C ILE A 159 4.18 8.99 -8.95
N LEU A 160 2.95 8.74 -8.51
CA LEU A 160 2.61 7.69 -7.54
C LEU A 160 1.96 6.50 -8.24
N ILE A 161 2.60 5.35 -8.13
CA ILE A 161 2.14 4.09 -8.72
C ILE A 161 1.65 3.16 -7.61
N GLU A 162 0.35 2.91 -7.56
CA GLU A 162 -0.24 1.95 -6.63
C GLU A 162 -0.09 0.51 -7.14
N ILE A 163 0.77 -0.25 -6.46
CA ILE A 163 1.03 -1.67 -6.71
C ILE A 163 0.14 -2.50 -5.79
N ALA A 164 -1.06 -2.79 -6.27
CA ALA A 164 -2.05 -3.58 -5.55
C ALA A 164 -2.94 -4.34 -6.54
N PRO A 165 -3.67 -5.39 -6.14
CA PRO A 165 -4.68 -6.06 -6.97
C PRO A 165 -5.95 -5.24 -7.17
N ARG A 166 -6.05 -4.08 -6.51
CA ARG A 166 -7.10 -3.07 -6.68
C ARG A 166 -6.57 -1.71 -6.23
N GLY A 167 -6.88 -0.65 -6.97
CA GLY A 167 -6.59 0.74 -6.57
C GLY A 167 -7.45 1.24 -5.40
N LEU A 168 -7.17 0.81 -4.17
CA LEU A 168 -7.88 1.22 -2.96
C LEU A 168 -7.34 2.54 -2.41
N LEU A 169 -6.05 2.80 -2.55
CA LEU A 169 -5.40 3.99 -2.01
C LEU A 169 -5.58 5.22 -2.91
N GLN A 170 -6.06 5.07 -4.14
CA GLN A 170 -6.27 6.20 -5.07
C GLN A 170 -7.03 7.38 -4.45
N ALA A 171 -8.13 7.11 -3.73
CA ALA A 171 -8.92 8.17 -3.10
C ALA A 171 -8.20 8.82 -1.91
N ILE A 172 -7.45 8.02 -1.15
CA ILE A 172 -6.65 8.48 0.00
C ILE A 172 -5.49 9.35 -0.50
N LEU A 173 -4.71 8.87 -1.48
CA LEU A 173 -3.60 9.59 -2.08
C LEU A 173 -4.04 10.95 -2.61
N LYS A 174 -5.15 11.03 -3.35
CA LYS A 174 -5.69 12.30 -3.86
C LYS A 174 -5.98 13.36 -2.78
N ARG A 175 -6.23 12.95 -1.53
CA ARG A 175 -6.50 13.85 -0.40
C ARG A 175 -5.25 14.10 0.45
N SER A 176 -4.30 13.16 0.46
CA SER A 176 -3.12 13.20 1.31
C SER A 176 -1.89 13.85 0.66
N VAL A 177 -1.86 14.00 -0.67
CA VAL A 177 -0.70 14.54 -1.41
C VAL A 177 -1.06 15.79 -2.22
N SER A 178 -0.05 16.49 -2.73
CA SER A 178 -0.20 17.65 -3.59
C SER A 178 -1.12 17.37 -4.80
N PRO A 179 -1.94 18.34 -5.24
CA PRO A 179 -2.74 18.21 -6.46
C PRO A 179 -1.91 18.08 -7.74
N ASP A 180 -0.63 18.47 -7.71
CA ASP A 180 0.31 18.35 -8.84
C ASP A 180 0.91 16.92 -8.96
N CYS A 181 0.62 16.02 -8.01
CA CYS A 181 1.04 14.62 -8.11
C CYS A 181 0.15 13.85 -9.09
N PHE A 182 0.78 13.02 -9.92
CA PHE A 182 0.06 12.08 -10.78
C PHE A 182 -0.11 10.73 -10.08
N ASN A 183 -1.35 10.34 -9.78
CA ASN A 183 -1.66 9.10 -9.08
C ASN A 183 -2.29 8.07 -10.04
N ILE A 184 -1.75 6.85 -10.07
CA ILE A 184 -2.27 5.77 -10.93
C ILE A 184 -2.21 4.40 -10.24
N SER A 185 -3.22 3.56 -10.47
CA SER A 185 -3.21 2.16 -10.03
C SER A 185 -2.89 1.22 -11.19
N LEU A 186 -2.05 0.21 -10.94
CA LEU A 186 -1.67 -0.78 -11.97
C LEU A 186 -2.79 -1.77 -12.31
N THR A 187 -3.81 -1.87 -11.46
CA THR A 187 -4.95 -2.76 -11.64
C THR A 187 -6.26 -2.06 -11.26
N LYS A 188 -7.37 -2.65 -11.69
CA LYS A 188 -8.73 -2.27 -11.33
C LYS A 188 -9.52 -3.50 -10.85
N LYS A 189 -10.58 -3.26 -10.08
CA LYS A 189 -11.50 -4.33 -9.68
C LYS A 189 -12.20 -4.90 -10.92
N GLY A 190 -12.22 -6.23 -11.05
CA GLY A 190 -12.88 -6.93 -12.16
C GLY A 190 -11.93 -7.28 -13.31
N ASP A 191 -12.48 -7.53 -14.48
CA ASP A 191 -11.74 -8.04 -15.64
C ASP A 191 -11.01 -6.95 -16.44
N GLY A 192 -10.14 -7.39 -17.36
CA GLY A 192 -9.41 -6.51 -18.27
C GLY A 192 -8.17 -5.85 -17.66
N ASN A 193 -7.57 -6.45 -16.63
CA ASN A 193 -6.38 -5.92 -15.97
C ASN A 193 -5.15 -5.84 -16.88
N VAL A 194 -5.02 -6.74 -17.87
CA VAL A 194 -3.92 -6.67 -18.85
C VAL A 194 -4.01 -5.39 -19.68
N ILE A 195 -5.20 -5.08 -20.23
CA ILE A 195 -5.42 -3.86 -21.00
C ILE A 195 -5.23 -2.63 -20.11
N HIS A 196 -5.78 -2.65 -18.89
CA HIS A 196 -5.62 -1.57 -17.92
C HIS A 196 -4.14 -1.30 -17.58
N LEU A 197 -3.35 -2.36 -17.41
CA LEU A 197 -1.91 -2.25 -17.16
C LEU A 197 -1.20 -1.60 -18.36
N LEU A 198 -1.46 -2.05 -19.59
CA LEU A 198 -0.85 -1.46 -20.78
C LEU A 198 -1.25 0.01 -20.97
N GLN A 199 -2.52 0.35 -20.72
CA GLN A 199 -2.99 1.75 -20.71
C GLN A 199 -2.28 2.58 -19.63
N THR A 200 -2.05 2.00 -18.46
CA THR A 200 -1.34 2.64 -17.36
C THR A 200 0.11 2.92 -17.73
N ILE A 201 0.79 1.99 -18.40
CA ILE A 201 2.14 2.19 -18.91
C ILE A 201 2.19 3.32 -19.96
N GLY A 202 1.20 3.38 -20.87
CA GLY A 202 1.07 4.49 -21.81
C GLY A 202 0.86 5.84 -21.11
N LYS A 203 0.05 5.89 -20.05
CA LYS A 203 -0.11 7.10 -19.24
C LYS A 203 1.18 7.50 -18.55
N LEU A 204 1.93 6.55 -17.98
CA LEU A 204 3.23 6.84 -17.38
C LEU A 204 4.20 7.45 -18.40
N TYR A 205 4.18 6.98 -19.65
CA TYR A 205 4.97 7.58 -20.74
C TYR A 205 4.57 9.03 -21.02
N ILE A 206 3.26 9.33 -21.08
CA ILE A 206 2.74 10.69 -21.26
C ILE A 206 3.16 11.61 -20.12
N GLU A 207 3.21 11.11 -18.89
CA GLU A 207 3.68 11.84 -17.70
C GLU A 207 5.22 11.95 -17.62
N GLY A 208 5.95 11.56 -18.66
CA GLY A 208 7.40 11.73 -18.78
C GLY A 208 8.25 10.57 -18.27
N CYS A 209 7.66 9.44 -17.87
CA CYS A 209 8.43 8.23 -17.60
C CYS A 209 8.90 7.56 -18.89
N THR A 210 9.97 6.77 -18.81
CA THR A 210 10.51 6.00 -19.95
C THR A 210 10.42 4.48 -19.69
N PRO A 211 9.21 3.90 -19.63
CA PRO A 211 9.05 2.47 -19.37
C PRO A 211 9.71 1.63 -20.48
N ASP A 212 10.48 0.61 -20.08
CA ASP A 212 11.04 -0.36 -21.02
C ASP A 212 9.96 -1.36 -21.46
N ILE A 213 9.22 -0.98 -22.50
CA ILE A 213 8.15 -1.80 -23.08
C ILE A 213 8.69 -3.13 -23.62
N LYS A 214 9.94 -3.17 -24.07
CA LYS A 214 10.53 -4.39 -24.66
C LYS A 214 10.64 -5.51 -23.62
N ALA A 215 10.78 -5.17 -22.35
CA ALA A 215 10.83 -6.14 -21.25
C ALA A 215 9.51 -6.93 -21.06
N LEU A 216 8.39 -6.48 -21.65
CA LEU A 216 7.10 -7.16 -21.56
C LEU A 216 6.87 -8.20 -22.65
N TYR A 217 7.64 -8.16 -23.73
CA TYR A 217 7.46 -9.01 -24.90
C TYR A 217 8.65 -9.95 -25.09
N PRO A 218 8.48 -11.06 -25.83
CA PRO A 218 9.60 -11.87 -26.26
C PRO A 218 10.66 -11.02 -26.98
N LYS A 219 11.93 -11.39 -26.81
CA LYS A 219 13.03 -10.73 -27.50
C LYS A 219 12.82 -10.81 -29.01
N VAL A 220 12.85 -9.66 -29.68
CA VAL A 220 12.81 -9.57 -31.14
C VAL A 220 14.19 -9.93 -31.70
N GLU A 221 14.23 -10.83 -32.68
CA GLU A 221 15.46 -11.16 -33.41
C GLU A 221 15.76 -10.09 -34.47
N LEU A 222 17.04 -9.71 -34.55
CA LEU A 222 17.55 -8.74 -35.51
C LEU A 222 18.57 -9.44 -36.42
N PRO A 223 18.68 -9.08 -37.71
CA PRO A 223 17.96 -7.98 -38.38
C PRO A 223 16.47 -8.27 -38.63
N VAL A 224 15.67 -7.22 -38.80
CA VAL A 224 14.24 -7.35 -39.15
C VAL A 224 14.06 -7.86 -40.59
N THR A 225 12.87 -8.36 -40.93
CA THR A 225 12.56 -8.87 -42.28
C THR A 225 12.50 -7.74 -43.30
N ALA A 226 12.82 -8.06 -44.56
CA ALA A 226 12.93 -7.08 -45.65
C ALA A 226 11.64 -6.27 -45.94
N GLY A 227 10.47 -6.76 -45.52
CA GLY A 227 9.18 -6.06 -45.68
C GLY A 227 8.77 -5.16 -44.51
N THR A 228 9.64 -4.97 -43.51
CA THR A 228 9.32 -4.14 -42.34
C THR A 228 9.16 -2.66 -42.76
N PRO A 229 8.06 -1.98 -42.40
CA PRO A 229 7.81 -0.59 -42.81
C PRO A 229 8.91 0.39 -42.41
N MET A 230 9.18 1.40 -43.25
CA MET A 230 10.10 2.49 -42.92
C MET A 230 9.50 3.40 -41.84
N LEU A 231 10.32 3.84 -40.89
CA LEU A 231 9.92 4.77 -39.82
C LEU A 231 10.11 6.25 -40.19
N SER A 232 10.93 6.57 -41.19
CA SER A 232 11.31 7.95 -41.53
C SER A 232 10.12 8.83 -41.90
N GLN A 233 9.07 8.25 -42.50
CA GLN A 233 7.86 8.96 -42.91
C GLN A 233 6.89 9.24 -41.75
N LEU A 234 7.11 8.67 -40.57
CA LEU A 234 6.24 8.84 -39.40
C LEU A 234 6.71 9.95 -38.45
N VAL A 235 7.90 10.49 -38.67
CA VAL A 235 8.48 11.53 -37.82
C VAL A 235 8.23 12.88 -38.47
N GLU A 236 7.47 13.73 -37.77
CA GLU A 236 7.19 15.09 -38.17
C GLU A 236 7.91 16.07 -37.22
N TRP A 237 8.32 17.20 -37.78
CA TRP A 237 8.98 18.28 -37.05
C TRP A 237 8.17 19.56 -37.20
N MET A 238 8.28 20.45 -36.22
CA MET A 238 7.65 21.76 -36.26
C MET A 238 8.48 22.72 -37.13
N HIS A 239 8.32 22.65 -38.46
CA HIS A 239 9.00 23.51 -39.43
C HIS A 239 8.34 24.90 -39.58
N LEU A 240 8.23 25.64 -38.47
CA LEU A 240 7.61 26.98 -38.47
C LEU A 240 8.55 28.12 -38.86
N GLN A 241 9.86 27.89 -38.87
CA GLN A 241 10.87 28.90 -39.20
C GLN A 241 11.58 28.51 -40.50
N GLU A 242 11.65 29.46 -41.42
CA GLU A 242 12.48 29.34 -42.63
C GLU A 242 13.87 29.92 -42.34
N TRP A 243 14.90 29.20 -42.79
CA TRP A 243 16.32 29.51 -42.57
C TRP A 243 17.02 29.76 -43.89
#